data_AF-A0AAW4Y4Z4-F1
#
_entry.id   AF-A0AAW4Y4Z4-F1
#
_cell.length_a   1.000
_cell.length_b   1.000
_cell.length_c   1.000
_cell.angle_alpha   90.00
_cell.angle_beta   90.00
_cell.angle_gamma   90.00
#
_symmetry.space_group_name_H-M   'P 1'
#
loop_
_entity.id
_entity.type
_entity.pdbx_description
1 polymer ?
#
loop_
_entity_poly.entity_id
_entity_poly.type
_entity_poly.pdbx_seq_one_letter_code
_entity_poly.pdbx_strand_id
1 'polypeptide(L)'
;MKKIVIIAVLAILFVVISACGNKEKEAQHQFTKQFKDVEQKQKELQHVMDNIHLKEIDHLSKTDTTDKNSKEFKALQEDVKNHLIPKFEAYYKSAKNLPDDTMKVKKLKKEYMTLANEKKDAIYQLKKFIGLCNQSIKYNEDILDYTKQFEKNRYKVESEIKLSDNKSEATNLTTKLEHNNKALRDTAKKNLDDSKENEVKGAIKNHIMPMIEKQITDINQTNISDKHVNNARKNAIEMYYSLQNYYNTRIETIKVSEKLSKVDVDKLPKKGIDITHGDKAFEKKLEKLEEK
;
A
#
# COMPACT_ATOMS: atom_id res chain seq x y z
N MET A 1 -30.15 -60.22 37.51
CA MET A 1 -29.16 -59.11 37.60
C MET A 1 -28.80 -58.47 36.26
N LYS A 2 -28.52 -59.23 35.17
CA LYS A 2 -28.18 -58.64 33.84
C LYS A 2 -29.22 -57.66 33.26
N LYS A 3 -30.53 -57.91 33.44
CA LYS A 3 -31.60 -57.03 32.92
C LYS A 3 -31.70 -55.66 33.63
N ILE A 4 -31.39 -55.59 34.93
CA ILE A 4 -31.46 -54.34 35.72
C ILE A 4 -30.25 -53.44 35.40
N VAL A 5 -29.07 -54.03 35.19
CA VAL A 5 -27.86 -53.31 34.77
C VAL A 5 -28.02 -52.69 33.38
N ILE A 6 -28.67 -53.39 32.44
CA ILE A 6 -28.95 -52.86 31.09
C ILE A 6 -29.90 -51.66 31.13
N ILE A 7 -30.94 -51.69 31.97
CA ILE A 7 -31.90 -50.58 32.13
C ILE A 7 -31.23 -49.36 32.78
N ALA A 8 -30.36 -49.58 33.78
CA ALA A 8 -29.60 -48.50 34.42
C ALA A 8 -28.60 -47.83 33.46
N VAL A 9 -27.91 -48.62 32.62
CA VAL A 9 -26.99 -48.10 31.59
C VAL A 9 -27.75 -47.33 30.50
N LEU A 10 -28.93 -47.81 30.07
CA LEU A 10 -29.78 -47.10 29.12
C LEU A 10 -30.33 -45.79 29.70
N ALA A 11 -30.75 -45.77 30.97
CA ALA A 11 -31.22 -44.55 31.63
C ALA A 11 -30.11 -43.49 31.76
N ILE A 12 -28.87 -43.89 32.07
CA ILE A 12 -27.71 -42.98 32.09
C ILE A 12 -27.39 -42.45 30.68
N LEU A 13 -27.45 -43.32 29.65
CA LEU A 13 -27.31 -42.90 28.26
C LEU A 13 -28.38 -41.87 27.84
N PHE A 14 -29.65 -42.05 28.23
CA PHE A 14 -30.73 -41.10 27.96
C PHE A 14 -30.51 -39.75 28.67
N VAL A 15 -30.01 -39.73 29.90
CA VAL A 15 -29.70 -38.48 30.62
C VAL A 15 -28.52 -37.75 29.98
N VAL A 16 -27.48 -38.48 29.54
CA VAL A 16 -26.32 -37.89 28.83
C VAL A 16 -26.74 -37.32 27.46
N ILE A 17 -27.60 -38.02 26.71
CA ILE A 17 -28.11 -37.55 25.40
C ILE A 17 -29.00 -36.31 25.57
N SER A 18 -29.83 -36.27 26.62
CA SER A 18 -30.72 -35.13 26.91
C SER A 18 -29.94 -33.89 27.37
N ALA A 19 -28.89 -34.07 28.19
CA ALA A 19 -28.02 -32.99 28.62
C ALA A 19 -27.16 -32.43 27.48
N CYS A 20 -26.66 -33.29 26.58
CA CYS A 20 -25.98 -32.87 25.36
C CYS A 20 -26.91 -32.11 24.40
N GLY A 21 -28.19 -32.51 24.31
CA GLY A 21 -29.21 -31.83 23.51
C GLY A 21 -29.53 -30.41 24.00
N ASN A 22 -29.71 -30.22 25.31
CA ASN A 22 -29.96 -28.90 25.89
C ASN A 22 -28.77 -27.94 25.75
N LYS A 23 -27.55 -28.42 25.99
CA LYS A 23 -26.33 -27.61 25.83
C LYS A 23 -26.13 -27.15 24.38
N GLU A 24 -26.46 -28.00 23.41
CA GLU A 24 -26.38 -27.64 21.99
C GLU A 24 -27.38 -26.55 21.61
N LYS A 25 -28.65 -26.68 22.04
CA LYS A 25 -29.68 -25.67 21.76
C LYS A 25 -29.34 -24.31 22.38
N GLU A 26 -28.85 -24.30 23.61
CA GLU A 26 -28.42 -23.07 24.30
C GLU A 26 -27.24 -22.40 23.58
N ALA A 27 -26.22 -23.18 23.19
CA ALA A 27 -25.07 -22.66 22.45
C ALA A 27 -25.46 -22.09 21.07
N GLN A 28 -26.38 -22.74 20.36
CA GLN A 28 -26.91 -22.23 19.09
C GLN A 28 -27.70 -20.93 19.29
N HIS A 29 -28.58 -20.87 20.29
CA HIS A 29 -29.34 -19.65 20.59
C HIS A 29 -28.43 -18.48 20.97
N GLN A 30 -27.39 -18.75 21.78
CA GLN A 30 -26.39 -17.75 22.13
C GLN A 30 -25.60 -17.28 20.90
N PHE A 31 -25.23 -18.20 20.00
CA PHE A 31 -24.58 -17.86 18.74
C PHE A 31 -25.44 -16.92 17.91
N THR A 32 -26.72 -17.24 17.65
CA THR A 32 -27.59 -16.37 16.86
C THR A 32 -27.81 -15.01 17.52
N LYS A 33 -27.99 -14.98 18.84
CA LYS A 33 -28.13 -13.72 19.58
C LYS A 33 -26.91 -12.81 19.41
N GLN A 34 -25.70 -13.37 19.50
CA GLN A 34 -24.46 -12.61 19.29
C GLN A 34 -24.22 -12.28 17.82
N PHE A 35 -24.69 -13.12 16.89
CA PHE A 35 -24.59 -12.88 15.46
C PHE A 35 -25.31 -11.60 15.02
N LYS A 36 -26.43 -11.24 15.66
CA LYS A 36 -27.13 -9.97 15.40
C LYS A 36 -26.24 -8.73 15.59
N ASP A 37 -25.34 -8.76 16.57
CA ASP A 37 -24.36 -7.69 16.77
C ASP A 37 -23.31 -7.65 15.65
N VAL A 38 -22.90 -8.82 15.15
CA VAL A 38 -22.00 -8.93 13.99
C VAL A 38 -22.67 -8.35 12.74
N GLU A 39 -23.94 -8.72 12.48
CA GLU A 39 -24.71 -8.18 11.35
C GLU A 39 -24.87 -6.66 11.43
N GLN A 40 -25.16 -6.13 12.62
CA GLN A 40 -25.28 -4.70 12.81
C GLN A 40 -23.97 -3.97 12.49
N LYS A 41 -22.83 -4.47 13.01
CA LYS A 41 -21.51 -3.92 12.68
C LYS A 41 -21.18 -4.06 11.19
N GLN A 42 -21.63 -5.13 10.55
CA GLN A 42 -21.47 -5.31 9.11
C GLN A 42 -22.27 -4.28 8.31
N LYS A 43 -23.49 -3.95 8.74
CA LYS A 43 -24.30 -2.87 8.12
C LYS A 43 -23.64 -1.51 8.28
N GLU A 44 -23.05 -1.22 9.43
CA GLU A 44 -22.26 -0.01 9.64
C GLU A 44 -21.04 0.06 8.73
N LEU A 45 -20.31 -1.06 8.57
CA LEU A 45 -19.19 -1.16 7.64
C LEU A 45 -19.64 -0.89 6.20
N GLN A 46 -20.73 -1.51 5.75
CA GLN A 46 -21.30 -1.30 4.42
C GLN A 46 -21.69 0.17 4.20
N HIS A 47 -22.36 0.78 5.17
CA HIS A 47 -22.76 2.18 5.10
C HIS A 47 -21.57 3.13 5.00
N VAL A 48 -20.51 2.91 5.78
CA VAL A 48 -19.27 3.70 5.64
C VAL A 48 -18.66 3.49 4.25
N MET A 49 -18.62 2.26 3.77
CA MET A 49 -18.08 1.96 2.45
C MET A 49 -18.85 2.61 1.30
N ASP A 50 -20.18 2.69 1.40
CA ASP A 50 -21.03 3.37 0.41
C ASP A 50 -20.89 4.89 0.44
N ASN A 51 -20.48 5.47 1.57
CA ASN A 51 -20.26 6.90 1.75
C ASN A 51 -18.86 7.37 1.37
N ILE A 52 -17.86 6.49 1.43
CA ILE A 52 -16.54 6.77 0.86
C ILE A 52 -16.69 6.61 -0.65
N HIS A 53 -16.39 7.64 -1.44
CA HIS A 53 -16.55 7.66 -2.90
C HIS A 53 -15.56 6.73 -3.65
N LEU A 54 -15.43 5.47 -3.23
CA LEU A 54 -14.45 4.49 -3.73
C LEU A 54 -14.58 4.19 -5.22
N LYS A 55 -15.72 4.47 -5.84
CA LYS A 55 -15.90 4.37 -7.30
C LYS A 55 -14.99 5.33 -8.07
N GLU A 56 -14.57 6.43 -7.46
CA GLU A 56 -13.67 7.38 -8.11
C GLU A 56 -12.30 6.77 -8.41
N ILE A 57 -11.92 5.68 -7.73
CA ILE A 57 -10.68 4.94 -7.99
C ILE A 57 -10.56 4.51 -9.46
N ASP A 58 -11.66 4.12 -10.10
CA ASP A 58 -11.64 3.66 -11.50
C ASP A 58 -11.24 4.79 -12.46
N HIS A 59 -11.63 6.02 -12.16
CA HIS A 59 -11.30 7.20 -12.93
C HIS A 59 -9.90 7.74 -12.57
N LEU A 60 -9.63 7.85 -11.28
CA LEU A 60 -8.38 8.43 -10.77
C LEU A 60 -7.16 7.58 -11.10
N SER A 61 -7.32 6.26 -11.18
CA SER A 61 -6.23 5.34 -11.57
C SER A 61 -5.89 5.35 -13.05
N LYS A 62 -6.78 5.86 -13.91
CA LYS A 62 -6.65 5.85 -15.38
C LYS A 62 -6.31 7.22 -15.97
N THR A 63 -6.26 8.26 -15.14
CA THR A 63 -6.00 9.64 -15.58
C THR A 63 -4.61 10.08 -15.16
N ASP A 64 -4.04 11.04 -15.90
CA ASP A 64 -2.77 11.64 -15.53
C ASP A 64 -2.83 12.24 -14.11
N THR A 65 -1.71 12.17 -13.40
CA THR A 65 -1.63 12.74 -12.05
C THR A 65 -1.68 14.26 -12.11
N THR A 66 -2.82 14.84 -11.72
CA THR A 66 -2.99 16.29 -11.52
C THR A 66 -3.00 16.63 -10.03
N ASP A 67 -2.83 17.91 -9.68
CA ASP A 67 -2.97 18.40 -8.29
C ASP A 67 -4.34 18.04 -7.68
N LYS A 68 -5.38 18.03 -8.52
CA LYS A 68 -6.74 17.64 -8.11
C LYS A 68 -6.79 16.15 -7.76
N ASN A 69 -6.34 15.28 -8.66
CA ASN A 69 -6.32 13.83 -8.44
C ASN A 69 -5.42 13.46 -7.22
N SER A 70 -4.31 14.18 -7.00
CA SER A 70 -3.44 14.04 -5.82
C SER A 70 -4.19 14.30 -4.51
N LYS A 71 -4.99 15.36 -4.44
CA LYS A 71 -5.81 15.68 -3.27
C LYS A 71 -6.91 14.63 -3.04
N GLU A 72 -7.56 14.18 -4.11
CA GLU A 72 -8.64 13.19 -4.04
C GLU A 72 -8.14 11.82 -3.56
N PHE A 73 -7.01 11.32 -4.07
CA PHE A 73 -6.43 10.09 -3.54
C PHE A 73 -5.95 10.22 -2.08
N LYS A 74 -5.40 11.38 -1.69
CA LYS A 74 -5.02 11.63 -0.29
C LYS A 74 -6.24 11.61 0.63
N ALA A 75 -7.36 12.21 0.21
CA ALA A 75 -8.62 12.15 0.94
C ALA A 75 -9.14 10.71 1.06
N LEU A 76 -9.18 9.96 -0.05
CA LEU A 76 -9.59 8.55 -0.05
C LEU A 76 -8.74 7.69 0.89
N GLN A 77 -7.42 7.92 0.96
CA GLN A 77 -6.55 7.21 1.88
C GLN A 77 -6.90 7.50 3.35
N GLU A 78 -7.14 8.76 3.69
CA GLU A 78 -7.52 9.14 5.05
C GLU A 78 -8.91 8.62 5.40
N ASP A 79 -9.88 8.66 4.48
CA ASP A 79 -11.22 8.10 4.69
C ASP A 79 -11.16 6.59 4.95
N VAL A 80 -10.39 5.85 4.15
CA VAL A 80 -10.21 4.41 4.36
C VAL A 80 -9.52 4.14 5.70
N LYS A 81 -8.47 4.88 6.02
CA LYS A 81 -7.69 4.69 7.25
C LYS A 81 -8.47 5.06 8.51
N ASN A 82 -9.21 6.16 8.49
CA ASN A 82 -9.83 6.75 9.68
C ASN A 82 -11.30 6.33 9.85
N HIS A 83 -11.98 5.89 8.79
CA HIS A 83 -13.39 5.51 8.84
C HIS A 83 -13.62 4.04 8.49
N LEU A 84 -13.13 3.56 7.33
CA LEU A 84 -13.42 2.20 6.87
C LEU A 84 -12.72 1.13 7.73
N ILE A 85 -11.41 1.28 7.95
CA ILE A 85 -10.60 0.29 8.68
C ILE A 85 -11.07 0.11 10.13
N PRO A 86 -11.34 1.17 10.91
CA PRO A 86 -11.85 1.00 12.28
C PRO A 86 -13.20 0.27 12.33
N LYS A 87 -14.12 0.55 11.39
CA LYS A 87 -15.40 -0.16 11.29
C LYS A 87 -15.21 -1.62 10.91
N PHE A 88 -14.30 -1.91 9.99
CA PHE A 88 -13.95 -3.27 9.64
C PHE A 88 -13.33 -4.03 10.83
N GLU A 89 -12.41 -3.42 11.57
CA GLU A 89 -11.79 -4.04 12.75
C GLU A 89 -12.82 -4.34 13.85
N ALA A 90 -13.78 -3.44 14.07
CA ALA A 90 -14.88 -3.67 15.00
C ALA A 90 -15.77 -4.85 14.57
N TYR A 91 -16.16 -4.91 13.29
CA TYR A 91 -16.90 -6.02 12.70
C TYR A 91 -16.14 -7.35 12.86
N TYR A 92 -14.88 -7.40 12.42
CA TYR A 92 -14.05 -8.60 12.41
C TYR A 92 -13.78 -9.10 13.83
N LYS A 93 -13.59 -8.20 14.79
CA LYS A 93 -13.46 -8.55 16.22
C LYS A 93 -14.74 -9.19 16.75
N SER A 94 -15.91 -8.66 16.42
CA SER A 94 -17.20 -9.26 16.84
C SER A 94 -17.38 -10.65 16.22
N ALA A 95 -17.12 -10.81 14.92
CA ALA A 95 -17.14 -12.10 14.24
C ALA A 95 -16.21 -13.15 14.89
N LYS A 96 -14.98 -12.75 15.23
CA LYS A 96 -13.99 -13.61 15.91
C LYS A 96 -14.45 -14.03 17.31
N ASN A 97 -15.21 -13.17 17.98
CA ASN A 97 -15.70 -13.39 19.35
C ASN A 97 -17.01 -14.19 19.41
N LEU A 98 -17.58 -14.60 18.27
CA LEU A 98 -18.74 -15.50 18.26
C LEU A 98 -18.46 -16.77 19.08
N PRO A 99 -19.48 -17.35 19.73
CA PRO A 99 -19.32 -18.53 20.59
C PRO A 99 -18.77 -19.75 19.81
N ASP A 100 -18.14 -20.68 20.51
CA ASP A 100 -17.64 -21.95 19.97
C ASP A 100 -17.74 -23.13 20.96
N ASP A 101 -18.71 -23.07 21.88
CA ASP A 101 -18.87 -23.97 23.02
C ASP A 101 -19.21 -25.42 22.67
N THR A 102 -19.73 -25.66 21.45
CA THR A 102 -20.09 -26.98 20.93
C THR A 102 -19.51 -27.21 19.54
N MET A 103 -19.43 -28.47 19.11
CA MET A 103 -18.90 -28.80 17.79
C MET A 103 -19.70 -28.17 16.64
N LYS A 104 -21.04 -28.09 16.73
CA LYS A 104 -21.84 -27.49 15.65
C LYS A 104 -21.63 -25.97 15.60
N VAL A 105 -21.66 -25.30 16.75
CA VAL A 105 -21.43 -23.85 16.83
C VAL A 105 -20.02 -23.48 16.40
N LYS A 106 -19.00 -24.27 16.77
CA LYS A 106 -17.63 -24.12 16.26
C LYS A 106 -17.55 -24.25 14.74
N LYS A 107 -18.33 -25.17 14.14
CA LYS A 107 -18.42 -25.31 12.67
C LYS A 107 -19.08 -24.08 12.04
N LEU A 108 -20.15 -23.54 12.62
CA LEU A 108 -20.80 -22.30 12.17
C LEU A 108 -19.85 -21.11 12.23
N LYS A 109 -19.16 -20.93 13.36
CA LYS A 109 -18.12 -19.89 13.52
C LYS A 109 -17.04 -20.03 12.44
N LYS A 110 -16.52 -21.24 12.20
CA LYS A 110 -15.48 -21.48 11.19
C LYS A 110 -15.96 -21.11 9.78
N GLU A 111 -17.19 -21.47 9.45
CA GLU A 111 -17.81 -21.13 8.16
C GLU A 111 -17.97 -19.61 8.01
N TYR A 112 -18.53 -18.93 9.01
CA TYR A 112 -18.66 -17.47 8.97
C TYR A 112 -17.31 -16.75 8.93
N MET A 113 -16.32 -17.24 9.68
CA MET A 113 -14.96 -16.70 9.65
C MET A 113 -14.29 -16.81 8.29
N THR A 114 -14.71 -17.76 7.44
CA THR A 114 -14.24 -17.81 6.04
C THR A 114 -14.71 -16.58 5.28
N LEU A 115 -16.00 -16.23 5.39
CA LEU A 115 -16.56 -15.01 4.80
C LEU A 115 -15.91 -13.74 5.39
N ALA A 116 -15.69 -13.69 6.70
CA ALA A 116 -15.05 -12.55 7.35
C ALA A 116 -13.59 -12.36 6.91
N ASN A 117 -12.86 -13.45 6.60
CA ASN A 117 -11.51 -13.40 6.07
C ASN A 117 -11.49 -12.93 4.60
N GLU A 118 -12.44 -13.37 3.77
CA GLU A 118 -12.57 -12.87 2.39
C GLU A 118 -12.81 -11.35 2.37
N LYS A 119 -13.69 -10.85 3.25
CA LYS A 119 -13.92 -9.41 3.46
C LYS A 119 -12.64 -8.69 3.89
N LYS A 120 -11.88 -9.29 4.80
CA LYS A 120 -10.59 -8.77 5.26
C LYS A 120 -9.64 -8.59 4.08
N ASP A 121 -9.44 -9.65 3.31
CA ASP A 121 -8.49 -9.62 2.20
C ASP A 121 -8.89 -8.56 1.16
N ALA A 122 -10.18 -8.47 0.82
CA ALA A 122 -10.70 -7.46 -0.09
C ALA A 122 -10.47 -6.01 0.41
N ILE A 123 -10.81 -5.71 1.69
CA ILE A 123 -10.65 -4.37 2.26
C ILE A 123 -9.17 -3.99 2.40
N TYR A 124 -8.29 -4.90 2.80
CA TYR A 124 -6.86 -4.60 2.90
C TYR A 124 -6.18 -4.50 1.52
N GLN A 125 -6.67 -5.23 0.51
CA GLN A 125 -6.24 -5.02 -0.87
C GLN A 125 -6.64 -3.63 -1.38
N LEU A 126 -7.87 -3.17 -1.13
CA LEU A 126 -8.31 -1.81 -1.43
C LEU A 126 -7.42 -0.76 -0.75
N LYS A 127 -7.19 -0.89 0.56
CA LYS A 127 -6.29 0.01 1.32
C LYS A 127 -4.89 0.04 0.72
N LYS A 128 -4.34 -1.13 0.38
CA LYS A 128 -3.00 -1.24 -0.21
C LYS A 128 -2.95 -0.56 -1.57
N PHE A 129 -3.96 -0.75 -2.41
CA PHE A 129 -4.04 -0.13 -3.73
C PHE A 129 -4.05 1.40 -3.63
N ILE A 130 -4.93 1.98 -2.81
CA ILE A 130 -4.99 3.44 -2.61
C ILE A 130 -3.65 3.98 -2.10
N GLY A 131 -3.02 3.27 -1.15
CA GLY A 131 -1.69 3.63 -0.65
C GLY A 131 -0.62 3.62 -1.74
N LEU A 132 -0.65 2.65 -2.66
CA LEU A 132 0.26 2.60 -3.81
C LEU A 132 0.03 3.75 -4.78
N CYS A 133 -1.23 4.14 -5.04
CA CYS A 133 -1.54 5.32 -5.86
C CYS A 133 -0.92 6.59 -5.24
N ASN A 134 -1.17 6.85 -3.96
CA ASN A 134 -0.57 8.01 -3.28
C ASN A 134 0.95 7.99 -3.25
N GLN A 135 1.55 6.80 -3.08
CA GLN A 135 3.00 6.64 -3.14
C GLN A 135 3.54 6.98 -4.52
N SER A 136 2.88 6.54 -5.59
CA SER A 136 3.23 6.88 -6.98
C SER A 136 3.18 8.39 -7.22
N ILE A 137 2.11 9.04 -6.76
CA ILE A 137 1.91 10.49 -6.87
C ILE A 137 3.04 11.22 -6.14
N LYS A 138 3.34 10.82 -4.90
CA LYS A 138 4.40 11.44 -4.09
C LYS A 138 5.77 11.31 -4.76
N TYR A 139 6.12 10.15 -5.30
CA TYR A 139 7.40 9.98 -6.00
C TYR A 139 7.50 10.82 -7.27
N ASN A 140 6.40 11.01 -8.00
CA ASN A 140 6.38 11.93 -9.14
C ASN A 140 6.56 13.39 -8.69
N GLU A 141 5.89 13.81 -7.60
CA GLU A 141 6.08 15.13 -6.98
C GLU A 141 7.55 15.34 -6.55
N ASP A 142 8.17 14.33 -5.93
CA ASP A 142 9.57 14.38 -5.48
C ASP A 142 10.55 14.46 -6.67
N ILE A 143 10.32 13.70 -7.75
CA ILE A 143 11.10 13.80 -8.99
C ILE A 143 11.09 15.22 -9.56
N LEU A 144 9.91 15.86 -9.58
CA LEU A 144 9.77 17.24 -10.04
C LEU A 144 10.52 18.22 -9.13
N ASP A 145 10.45 18.02 -7.81
CA ASP A 145 11.18 18.85 -6.85
C ASP A 145 12.69 18.71 -7.01
N TYR A 146 13.22 17.49 -7.13
CA TYR A 146 14.65 17.27 -7.40
C TYR A 146 15.10 17.89 -8.73
N THR A 147 14.24 17.87 -9.75
CA THR A 147 14.52 18.56 -11.02
C THR A 147 14.61 20.07 -10.83
N LYS A 148 13.69 20.67 -10.06
CA LYS A 148 13.74 22.10 -9.73
C LYS A 148 14.99 22.46 -8.91
N GLN A 149 15.36 21.62 -7.94
CA GLN A 149 16.58 21.81 -7.14
C GLN A 149 17.84 21.73 -8.01
N PHE A 150 17.91 20.75 -8.92
CA PHE A 150 19.00 20.63 -9.90
C PHE A 150 19.15 21.92 -10.71
N GLU A 151 18.06 22.41 -11.30
CA GLU A 151 18.07 23.64 -12.12
C GLU A 151 18.45 24.88 -11.32
N LYS A 152 17.94 25.00 -10.09
CA LYS A 152 18.32 26.09 -9.18
C LYS A 152 19.81 26.07 -8.86
N ASN A 153 20.38 24.90 -8.61
CA ASN A 153 21.80 24.75 -8.32
C ASN A 153 22.65 24.98 -9.57
N ARG A 154 22.22 24.50 -10.74
CA ARG A 154 22.86 24.79 -12.04
C ARG A 154 22.95 26.30 -12.28
N TYR A 155 21.86 27.03 -12.09
CA TYR A 155 21.86 28.50 -12.22
C TYR A 155 22.88 29.16 -11.27
N LYS A 156 22.96 28.71 -10.02
CA LYS A 156 23.96 29.23 -9.07
C LYS A 156 25.39 28.94 -9.50
N VAL A 157 25.66 27.73 -10.01
CA VAL A 157 26.98 27.38 -10.58
C VAL A 157 27.34 28.36 -11.69
N GLU A 158 26.45 28.55 -12.67
CA GLU A 158 26.66 29.46 -13.80
C GLU A 158 26.87 30.91 -13.33
N SER A 159 26.11 31.36 -12.33
CA SER A 159 26.26 32.70 -11.76
C SER A 159 27.61 32.90 -11.05
N GLU A 160 28.02 31.95 -10.21
CA GLU A 160 29.28 32.04 -9.46
C GLU A 160 30.50 31.97 -10.41
N ILE A 161 30.44 31.12 -11.46
CA ILE A 161 31.49 31.06 -12.49
C ILE A 161 31.68 32.40 -13.20
N LYS A 162 30.60 33.12 -13.49
CA LYS A 162 30.67 34.45 -14.14
C LYS A 162 31.33 35.50 -13.26
N LEU A 163 31.15 35.42 -11.95
CA LEU A 163 31.70 36.34 -10.95
C LEU A 163 33.17 36.07 -10.60
N SER A 164 33.75 34.94 -11.03
CA SER A 164 35.13 34.60 -10.69
C SER A 164 36.15 35.49 -11.39
N ASP A 165 37.16 35.91 -10.61
CA ASP A 165 38.34 36.62 -11.10
C ASP A 165 39.39 35.63 -11.65
N ASN A 166 39.45 34.40 -11.13
CA ASN A 166 40.32 33.35 -11.63
C ASN A 166 39.70 32.57 -12.80
N LYS A 167 39.86 33.11 -14.01
CA LYS A 167 39.32 32.51 -15.24
C LYS A 167 39.85 31.09 -15.52
N SER A 168 41.06 30.76 -15.08
CA SER A 168 41.63 29.42 -15.27
C SER A 168 40.92 28.38 -14.42
N GLU A 169 40.74 28.66 -13.12
CA GLU A 169 39.98 27.77 -12.23
C GLU A 169 38.52 27.63 -12.66
N ALA A 170 37.89 28.74 -13.04
CA ALA A 170 36.52 28.76 -13.56
C ALA A 170 36.37 27.87 -14.82
N THR A 171 37.28 28.02 -15.78
CA THR A 171 37.28 27.21 -17.01
C THR A 171 37.48 25.72 -16.71
N ASN A 172 38.44 25.39 -15.84
CA ASN A 172 38.71 24.00 -15.45
C ASN A 172 37.47 23.33 -14.82
N LEU A 173 36.81 24.01 -13.87
CA LEU A 173 35.59 23.49 -13.26
C LEU A 173 34.48 23.32 -14.31
N THR A 174 34.25 24.31 -15.16
CA THR A 174 33.23 24.24 -16.23
C THR A 174 33.47 23.07 -17.18
N THR A 175 34.69 22.91 -17.71
CA THR A 175 35.01 21.80 -18.62
C THR A 175 34.81 20.44 -17.94
N LYS A 176 35.16 20.32 -16.66
CA LYS A 176 34.92 19.08 -15.90
C LYS A 176 33.43 18.77 -15.77
N LEU A 177 32.60 19.78 -15.46
CA LEU A 177 31.14 19.61 -15.36
C LEU A 177 30.51 19.23 -16.71
N GLU A 178 30.93 19.87 -17.80
CA GLU A 178 30.47 19.56 -19.15
C GLU A 178 30.83 18.13 -19.57
N HIS A 179 32.07 17.70 -19.30
CA HIS A 179 32.51 16.33 -19.54
C HIS A 179 31.68 15.32 -18.75
N ASN A 180 31.48 15.59 -17.45
CA ASN A 180 30.68 14.75 -16.57
C ASN A 180 29.23 14.63 -17.05
N ASN A 181 28.61 15.74 -17.44
CA ASN A 181 27.24 15.77 -17.97
C ASN A 181 27.13 14.96 -19.28
N LYS A 182 28.09 15.13 -20.20
CA LYS A 182 28.13 14.34 -21.43
C LYS A 182 28.24 12.84 -21.14
N ALA A 183 29.16 12.45 -20.26
CA ALA A 183 29.36 11.05 -19.89
C ALA A 183 28.11 10.43 -19.24
N LEU A 184 27.44 11.18 -18.35
CA LEU A 184 26.17 10.75 -17.75
C LEU A 184 25.08 10.58 -18.79
N ARG A 185 24.90 11.56 -19.68
CA ARG A 185 23.89 11.50 -20.75
C ARG A 185 24.12 10.32 -21.68
N ASP A 186 25.36 10.09 -22.10
CA ASP A 186 25.71 8.98 -22.99
C ASP A 186 25.49 7.63 -22.29
N THR A 187 25.80 7.54 -20.99
CA THR A 187 25.55 6.34 -20.17
C THR A 187 24.06 6.09 -19.96
N ALA A 188 23.29 7.13 -19.66
CA ALA A 188 21.84 7.05 -19.53
C ALA A 188 21.20 6.57 -20.83
N LYS A 189 21.54 7.21 -21.96
CA LYS A 189 21.05 6.82 -23.29
C LYS A 189 21.36 5.35 -23.61
N LYS A 190 22.58 4.90 -23.36
CA LYS A 190 23.01 3.52 -23.62
C LYS A 190 22.27 2.48 -22.77
N ASN A 191 21.95 2.81 -21.52
CA ASN A 191 21.49 1.82 -20.55
C ASN A 191 20.01 1.97 -20.14
N LEU A 192 19.30 3.01 -20.59
CA LEU A 192 17.93 3.29 -20.17
C LEU A 192 16.92 3.39 -21.33
N ASP A 193 17.31 3.92 -22.50
CA ASP A 193 16.33 4.32 -23.55
C ASP A 193 15.58 3.13 -24.19
N ASP A 194 16.21 1.95 -24.27
CA ASP A 194 15.62 0.73 -24.85
C ASP A 194 15.46 -0.42 -23.85
N SER A 195 15.66 -0.14 -22.55
CA SER A 195 15.69 -1.18 -21.52
C SER A 195 14.30 -1.50 -20.98
N LYS A 196 14.07 -2.78 -20.70
CA LYS A 196 12.85 -3.19 -19.97
C LYS A 196 12.86 -2.59 -18.57
N GLU A 197 11.68 -2.39 -17.98
CA GLU A 197 11.53 -1.73 -16.66
C GLU A 197 12.37 -2.40 -15.54
N ASN A 198 12.53 -3.72 -15.60
CA ASN A 198 13.39 -4.49 -14.69
C ASN A 198 14.89 -4.27 -14.91
N GLU A 199 15.32 -4.04 -16.15
CA GLU A 199 16.69 -3.74 -16.54
C GLU A 199 17.06 -2.30 -16.15
N VAL A 200 16.12 -1.36 -16.27
CA VAL A 200 16.28 0.06 -15.88
C VAL A 200 16.72 0.19 -14.42
N LYS A 201 16.12 -0.56 -13.49
CA LYS A 201 16.53 -0.54 -12.06
C LYS A 201 17.98 -0.99 -11.87
N GLY A 202 18.39 -2.03 -12.59
CA GLY A 202 19.75 -2.56 -12.55
C GLY A 202 20.74 -1.55 -13.14
N ALA A 203 20.41 -0.98 -14.30
CA ALA A 203 21.21 0.04 -14.97
C ALA A 203 21.45 1.28 -14.11
N ILE A 204 20.41 1.78 -13.44
CA ILE A 204 20.55 2.93 -12.53
C ILE A 204 21.54 2.61 -11.41
N LYS A 205 21.38 1.45 -10.74
CA LYS A 205 22.23 1.07 -9.60
C LYS A 205 23.67 0.77 -10.00
N ASN A 206 23.88 0.14 -11.15
CA ASN A 206 25.19 -0.41 -11.51
C ASN A 206 26.01 0.52 -12.41
N HIS A 207 25.37 1.47 -13.10
CA HIS A 207 26.05 2.34 -14.06
C HIS A 207 25.87 3.83 -13.72
N ILE A 208 24.64 4.26 -13.42
CA ILE A 208 24.35 5.68 -13.23
C ILE A 208 24.80 6.17 -11.85
N MET A 209 24.34 5.52 -10.78
CA MET A 209 24.65 5.94 -9.41
C MET A 209 26.16 5.95 -9.10
N PRO A 210 26.95 4.90 -9.45
CA PRO A 210 28.39 4.92 -9.23
C PRO A 210 29.11 6.01 -10.03
N MET A 211 28.61 6.32 -11.24
CA MET A 211 29.15 7.42 -12.04
C MET A 211 28.91 8.77 -11.36
N ILE A 212 27.72 9.02 -10.82
CA ILE A 212 27.42 10.25 -10.09
C ILE A 212 28.29 10.36 -8.83
N GLU A 213 28.44 9.29 -8.05
CA GLU A 213 29.29 9.25 -6.84
C GLU A 213 30.76 9.57 -7.17
N LYS A 214 31.28 8.97 -8.24
CA LYS A 214 32.61 9.27 -8.73
C LYS A 214 32.75 10.74 -9.11
N GLN A 215 31.78 11.29 -9.84
CA GLN A 215 31.82 12.70 -10.27
C GLN A 215 31.76 13.67 -9.08
N ILE A 216 30.93 13.39 -8.06
CA ILE A 216 30.92 14.16 -6.81
C ILE A 216 32.32 14.15 -6.16
N THR A 217 32.93 12.97 -6.06
CA THR A 217 34.27 12.80 -5.47
C THR A 217 35.32 13.60 -6.24
N ASP A 218 35.35 13.46 -7.57
CA ASP A 218 36.31 14.11 -8.46
C ASP A 218 36.17 15.63 -8.45
N ILE A 219 34.93 16.15 -8.33
CA ILE A 219 34.65 17.59 -8.20
C ILE A 219 35.12 18.10 -6.85
N ASN A 220 34.79 17.39 -5.77
CA ASN A 220 35.17 17.77 -4.41
C ASN A 220 36.69 17.86 -4.21
N GLN A 221 37.44 16.96 -4.87
CA GLN A 221 38.91 16.94 -4.85
C GLN A 221 39.58 17.97 -5.77
N THR A 222 38.81 18.75 -6.54
CA THR A 222 39.40 19.77 -7.43
C THR A 222 40.01 20.89 -6.59
N ASN A 223 41.31 21.15 -6.77
CA ASN A 223 42.00 22.24 -6.07
C ASN A 223 41.52 23.60 -6.58
N ILE A 224 40.91 24.39 -5.70
CA ILE A 224 40.27 25.67 -6.04
C ILE A 224 40.59 26.66 -4.92
N SER A 225 41.13 27.82 -5.30
CA SER A 225 41.49 28.90 -4.39
C SER A 225 40.53 30.09 -4.48
N ASP A 226 39.92 30.30 -5.66
CA ASP A 226 38.95 31.37 -5.88
C ASP A 226 37.63 31.09 -5.14
N LYS A 227 37.15 32.09 -4.40
CA LYS A 227 35.95 31.99 -3.57
C LYS A 227 34.69 31.70 -4.39
N HIS A 228 34.52 32.37 -5.52
CA HIS A 228 33.38 32.19 -6.42
C HIS A 228 33.44 30.82 -7.09
N VAL A 229 34.61 30.38 -7.56
CA VAL A 229 34.76 29.03 -8.12
C VAL A 229 34.51 27.95 -7.06
N ASN A 230 34.90 28.19 -5.80
CA ASN A 230 34.62 27.26 -4.70
C ASN A 230 33.12 27.19 -4.38
N ASN A 231 32.41 28.32 -4.42
CA ASN A 231 30.96 28.34 -4.28
C ASN A 231 30.28 27.61 -5.45
N ALA A 232 30.77 27.80 -6.68
CA ALA A 232 30.32 27.05 -7.84
C ALA A 232 30.52 25.54 -7.63
N ARG A 233 31.68 25.11 -7.14
CA ARG A 233 31.95 23.70 -6.80
C ARG A 233 30.93 23.15 -5.79
N LYS A 234 30.64 23.88 -4.71
CA LYS A 234 29.65 23.45 -3.71
C LYS A 234 28.26 23.30 -4.32
N ASN A 235 27.81 24.29 -5.10
CA ASN A 235 26.51 24.21 -5.78
C ASN A 235 26.46 23.07 -6.82
N ALA A 236 27.57 22.77 -7.48
CA ALA A 236 27.65 21.64 -8.40
C ALA A 236 27.52 20.29 -7.66
N ILE A 237 28.14 20.14 -6.48
CA ILE A 237 27.97 18.95 -5.64
C ILE A 237 26.50 18.78 -5.23
N GLU A 238 25.84 19.85 -4.78
CA GLU A 238 24.41 19.83 -4.47
C GLU A 238 23.54 19.48 -5.70
N MET A 239 23.91 19.97 -6.89
CA MET A 239 23.26 19.61 -8.15
C MET A 239 23.36 18.09 -8.41
N TYR A 240 24.52 17.46 -8.17
CA TYR A 240 24.66 16.01 -8.29
C TYR A 240 23.92 15.23 -7.21
N TYR A 241 23.81 15.74 -5.98
CA TYR A 241 22.95 15.12 -4.95
C TYR A 241 21.47 15.14 -5.35
N SER A 242 20.98 16.24 -5.95
CA SER A 242 19.63 16.26 -6.53
C SER A 242 19.46 15.19 -7.62
N LEU A 243 20.49 14.96 -8.44
CA LEU A 243 20.47 13.93 -9.48
C LEU A 243 20.47 12.50 -8.89
N GLN A 244 21.24 12.25 -7.81
CA GLN A 244 21.18 10.97 -7.09
C GLN A 244 19.78 10.69 -6.54
N ASN A 245 19.17 11.70 -5.90
CA ASN A 245 17.82 11.58 -5.36
C ASN A 245 16.78 11.32 -6.46
N TYR A 246 16.90 12.01 -7.60
CA TYR A 246 16.07 11.76 -8.78
C TYR A 246 16.12 10.27 -9.20
N TYR A 247 17.31 9.71 -9.37
CA TYR A 247 17.47 8.33 -9.84
C TYR A 247 17.06 7.29 -8.79
N ASN A 248 17.31 7.54 -7.51
CA ASN A 248 16.82 6.71 -6.42
C ASN A 248 15.28 6.68 -6.40
N THR A 249 14.64 7.84 -6.50
CA THR A 249 13.17 7.91 -6.55
C THR A 249 12.61 7.27 -7.81
N ARG A 250 13.29 7.39 -8.96
CA ARG A 250 12.89 6.69 -10.19
C ARG A 250 12.87 5.16 -10.03
N ILE A 251 13.81 4.58 -9.26
CA ILE A 251 13.76 3.15 -8.91
C ILE A 251 12.51 2.83 -8.09
N GLU A 252 12.14 3.68 -7.13
CA GLU A 252 10.94 3.47 -6.31
C GLU A 252 9.65 3.62 -7.12
N THR A 253 9.57 4.58 -8.05
CA THR A 253 8.44 4.71 -8.99
C THR A 253 8.23 3.43 -9.78
N ILE A 254 9.30 2.82 -10.32
CA ILE A 254 9.23 1.53 -11.02
C ILE A 254 8.69 0.43 -10.11
N LYS A 255 9.18 0.32 -8.86
CA LYS A 255 8.70 -0.69 -7.91
C LYS A 255 7.23 -0.52 -7.57
N VAL A 256 6.74 0.72 -7.49
CA VAL A 256 5.32 1.01 -7.24
C VAL A 256 4.49 0.68 -8.47
N SER A 257 4.94 1.06 -9.66
CA SER A 257 4.34 0.69 -10.95
C SER A 257 4.15 -0.83 -11.08
N GLU A 258 5.20 -1.61 -10.82
CA GLU A 258 5.16 -3.08 -10.81
C GLU A 258 4.17 -3.68 -9.79
N LYS A 259 3.89 -2.98 -8.69
CA LYS A 259 2.90 -3.42 -7.69
C LYS A 259 1.50 -3.05 -8.12
N LEU A 260 1.30 -1.85 -8.68
CA LEU A 260 0.02 -1.38 -9.19
C LEU A 260 -0.46 -2.24 -10.36
N SER A 261 0.42 -2.61 -11.29
CA SER A 261 0.08 -3.44 -12.45
C SER A 261 -0.40 -4.86 -12.11
N LYS A 262 -0.12 -5.33 -10.89
CA LYS A 262 -0.57 -6.64 -10.37
C LYS A 262 -1.93 -6.57 -9.68
N VAL A 263 -2.48 -5.37 -9.46
CA VAL A 263 -3.79 -5.21 -8.82
C VAL A 263 -4.86 -5.17 -9.89
N ASP A 264 -5.79 -6.09 -9.79
CA ASP A 264 -7.03 -6.08 -10.58
C ASP A 264 -8.00 -5.08 -9.94
N VAL A 265 -7.97 -3.84 -10.43
CA VAL A 265 -8.76 -2.72 -9.89
C VAL A 265 -10.26 -3.01 -9.99
N ASP A 266 -10.70 -3.71 -11.03
CA ASP A 266 -12.11 -4.02 -11.24
C ASP A 266 -12.66 -4.95 -10.15
N LYS A 267 -11.81 -5.81 -9.58
CA LYS A 267 -12.15 -6.71 -8.46
C LYS A 267 -12.08 -6.07 -7.08
N LEU A 268 -11.56 -4.85 -6.95
CA LEU A 268 -11.56 -4.15 -5.66
C LEU A 268 -12.98 -3.79 -5.25
N PRO A 269 -13.34 -3.94 -3.97
CA PRO A 269 -14.68 -3.61 -3.50
C PRO A 269 -14.84 -2.08 -3.47
N LYS A 270 -15.94 -1.58 -4.05
CA LYS A 270 -16.23 -0.14 -4.23
C LYS A 270 -17.51 0.29 -3.52
N LYS A 271 -18.32 -0.66 -3.08
CA LYS A 271 -19.58 -0.48 -2.36
C LYS A 271 -19.74 -1.52 -1.27
N GLY A 272 -20.59 -1.24 -0.29
CA GLY A 272 -20.93 -2.17 0.79
C GLY A 272 -21.41 -3.53 0.26
N ILE A 273 -22.16 -3.55 -0.84
CA ILE A 273 -22.65 -4.79 -1.47
C ILE A 273 -21.51 -5.72 -1.93
N ASP A 274 -20.35 -5.17 -2.32
CA ASP A 274 -19.24 -5.94 -2.91
C ASP A 274 -18.55 -6.86 -1.90
N ILE A 275 -18.73 -6.60 -0.60
CA ILE A 275 -18.16 -7.41 0.49
C ILE A 275 -19.17 -8.40 1.08
N THR A 276 -20.40 -8.48 0.55
CA THR A 276 -21.49 -9.29 1.13
C THR A 276 -21.71 -10.65 0.47
N HIS A 277 -20.78 -11.06 -0.40
CA HIS A 277 -20.87 -12.37 -1.05
C HIS A 277 -20.93 -13.49 0.00
N GLY A 278 -21.90 -14.40 -0.15
CA GLY A 278 -22.10 -15.53 0.76
C GLY A 278 -22.89 -15.24 2.05
N ASP A 279 -23.08 -13.97 2.44
CA ASP A 279 -23.73 -13.63 3.73
C ASP A 279 -25.18 -14.12 3.78
N LYS A 280 -25.97 -13.83 2.74
CA LYS A 280 -27.37 -14.31 2.64
C LYS A 280 -27.48 -15.84 2.68
N ALA A 281 -26.48 -16.56 2.18
CA ALA A 281 -26.49 -18.02 2.22
C ALA A 281 -26.21 -18.54 3.64
N PHE A 282 -25.30 -17.87 4.37
CA PHE A 282 -25.05 -18.16 5.77
C PHE A 282 -26.24 -17.80 6.67
N GLU A 283 -26.83 -16.62 6.49
CA GLU A 283 -28.02 -16.16 7.22
C GLU A 283 -29.18 -17.16 7.10
N LYS A 284 -29.53 -17.57 5.86
CA LYS A 284 -30.56 -18.60 5.62
C LYS A 284 -30.24 -19.95 6.28
N LYS A 285 -28.96 -20.29 6.42
CA LYS A 285 -28.54 -21.52 7.09
C LYS A 285 -28.71 -21.40 8.59
N LEU A 286 -28.43 -20.24 9.16
CA LEU A 286 -28.60 -19.94 10.57
C LEU A 286 -30.09 -19.96 10.95
N GLU A 287 -30.96 -19.33 10.15
CA GLU A 287 -32.43 -19.34 10.34
C GLU A 287 -32.99 -20.76 10.41
N LYS A 288 -32.59 -21.64 9.48
CA LYS A 288 -33.01 -23.06 9.45
C LYS A 288 -32.57 -23.88 10.67
N LEU A 289 -31.59 -23.39 11.43
CA LEU A 289 -31.15 -24.02 12.67
C LEU A 289 -31.96 -23.54 13.89
N GLU A 290 -32.64 -22.39 13.81
CA GLU A 290 -33.56 -21.91 14.85
C GLU A 290 -34.96 -22.52 14.73
N GLU A 291 -35.38 -22.93 13.53
CA GLU A 291 -36.69 -23.55 13.26
C GLU A 291 -36.78 -25.05 13.66
N LYS A 292 -35.69 -25.66 14.15
CA LYS A 292 -35.60 -27.09 14.52
C LYS A 292 -35.38 -27.32 16.01
#